data_AF-A0AAV5T712-F1
#
_entry.id   AF-A0AAV5T712-F1
#
_cell.length_a   1.000
_cell.length_b   1.000
_cell.length_c   1.000
_cell.angle_alpha   90.00
_cell.angle_beta   90.00
_cell.angle_gamma   90.00
#
_symmetry.space_group_name_H-M   'P 1'
#
loop_
_entity.id
_entity.type
_entity.pdbx_description
1 polymer ?
#
loop_
_entity_poly.entity_id
_entity_poly.type
_entity_poly.pdbx_seq_one_letter_code
_entity_poly.pdbx_strand_id
1 'polypeptide(L)'
;GSQMKIVFIFLFASSFPINAASCDCGEIEDALEEERIMDADYHSCRSCKAPEISIDACSIGFECDEEWAIFTNTLSASDDCSCLQARCGGNTQMAADRAIVSKIRCNNNSEWIANGAVVVAVVCAKGCDRGVCKARYPRVSSSEFSTLNVYPSDVDSKCATGHCDNGLAALNADGTLGRQLDAVKEVTCSSDGMWTWNGGSSAYVMCNAEEVSSCFDCAPIAIDTVRRQNGADPDGRLVINDNAPCRKLEFICGGLNSEISWYGNAAGTGPPIGTLLDVLVDGITCQTDGTWKNADGVTIAHLRCTFD
;
A
#
# COMPACT_ATOMS: atom_id res chain seq x y z
N GLY A 1 53.74 -29.36 -55.71
CA GLY A 1 53.87 -30.74 -56.22
C GLY A 1 54.72 -31.53 -55.26
N SER A 2 54.15 -32.56 -54.62
CA SER A 2 54.90 -33.55 -53.86
C SER A 2 54.11 -34.86 -53.86
N GLN A 3 54.86 -35.96 -53.92
CA GLN A 3 54.46 -37.21 -54.53
C GLN A 3 53.58 -38.11 -53.66
N MET A 4 52.64 -38.73 -54.36
CA MET A 4 51.86 -39.92 -54.05
C MET A 4 52.77 -41.12 -53.70
N LYS A 5 52.49 -41.81 -52.60
CA LYS A 5 52.96 -43.19 -52.36
C LYS A 5 51.75 -44.08 -52.07
N ILE A 6 51.35 -44.81 -53.10
CA ILE A 6 50.42 -45.94 -53.05
C ILE A 6 51.20 -47.12 -52.48
N VAL A 7 50.69 -47.75 -51.42
CA VAL A 7 51.12 -49.06 -50.96
C VAL A 7 49.97 -50.03 -51.17
N PHE A 8 50.12 -50.87 -52.19
CA PHE A 8 49.31 -52.07 -52.45
C PHE A 8 49.79 -53.17 -51.50
N ILE A 9 48.90 -53.73 -50.69
CA ILE A 9 49.10 -55.03 -50.03
C ILE A 9 47.95 -55.94 -50.44
N PHE A 10 48.32 -57.00 -51.16
CA PHE A 10 47.45 -58.06 -51.68
C PHE A 10 47.30 -59.18 -50.64
N LEU A 11 46.06 -59.66 -50.52
CA LEU A 11 45.60 -61.04 -50.26
C LEU A 11 46.27 -61.89 -49.17
N PHE A 12 45.47 -62.27 -48.15
CA PHE A 12 45.29 -63.68 -47.81
C PHE A 12 43.83 -63.93 -47.45
N ALA A 13 43.10 -64.56 -48.38
CA ALA A 13 41.81 -65.18 -48.12
C ALA A 13 42.07 -66.56 -47.49
N SER A 14 41.89 -66.67 -46.19
CA SER A 14 41.77 -67.93 -45.47
C SER A 14 40.30 -68.16 -45.13
N SER A 15 39.65 -69.01 -45.93
CA SER A 15 38.33 -69.55 -45.68
C SER A 15 38.40 -70.53 -44.50
N PHE A 16 38.05 -70.05 -43.30
CA PHE A 16 37.74 -70.91 -42.17
C PHE A 16 36.25 -71.27 -42.16
N PRO A 17 35.88 -72.53 -41.91
CA PRO A 17 34.49 -72.92 -41.73
C PRO A 17 33.97 -72.33 -40.42
N ILE A 18 33.04 -71.39 -40.51
CA ILE A 18 32.28 -70.90 -39.36
C ILE A 18 31.33 -72.01 -38.97
N ASN A 19 31.67 -72.74 -37.91
CA ASN A 19 30.70 -73.53 -37.16
C ASN A 19 29.58 -72.59 -36.73
N ALA A 20 28.38 -72.82 -37.22
CA ALA A 20 27.15 -72.23 -36.68
C ALA A 20 26.94 -72.83 -35.28
N ALA A 21 27.68 -72.31 -34.30
CA ALA A 21 27.19 -72.25 -32.95
C ALA A 21 25.90 -71.43 -33.03
N SER A 22 24.79 -72.03 -32.60
CA SER A 22 23.57 -71.29 -32.30
C SER A 22 23.95 -70.24 -31.28
N CYS A 23 24.24 -69.02 -31.75
CA CYS A 23 24.30 -67.86 -30.90
C CYS A 23 22.93 -67.77 -30.27
N ASP A 24 22.87 -68.07 -28.98
CA ASP A 24 21.69 -67.88 -28.16
C ASP A 24 21.46 -66.37 -28.07
N CYS A 25 20.75 -65.84 -29.08
CA CYS A 25 20.45 -64.42 -29.19
C CYS A 25 19.51 -63.93 -28.07
N GLY A 26 18.93 -64.84 -27.27
CA GLY A 26 18.06 -64.50 -26.16
C GLY A 26 18.77 -63.66 -25.10
N GLU A 27 20.01 -64.00 -24.73
CA GLU A 27 20.77 -63.24 -23.72
C GLU A 27 21.13 -61.82 -24.19
N ILE A 28 21.30 -61.62 -25.50
CA ILE A 28 21.61 -60.29 -26.07
C ILE A 28 20.34 -59.45 -26.17
N GLU A 29 19.20 -60.03 -26.56
CA GLU A 29 17.92 -59.33 -26.61
C GLU A 29 17.44 -58.94 -25.21
N ASP A 30 17.60 -59.82 -24.22
CA ASP A 30 17.27 -59.53 -22.82
C ASP A 30 18.16 -58.42 -22.24
N ALA A 31 19.46 -58.45 -22.52
CA ALA A 31 20.38 -57.39 -22.09
C ALA A 31 20.10 -56.03 -22.76
N LEU A 32 19.65 -56.04 -24.03
CA LEU A 32 19.32 -54.82 -24.76
C LEU A 32 17.97 -54.22 -24.31
N GLU A 33 17.02 -55.07 -23.94
CA GLU A 33 15.75 -54.65 -23.34
C GLU A 33 15.96 -54.12 -21.92
N GLU A 34 16.82 -54.76 -21.12
CA GLU A 34 17.24 -54.26 -19.81
C GLU A 34 17.97 -52.91 -19.94
N GLU A 35 18.87 -52.76 -20.92
CA GLU A 35 19.53 -51.48 -21.22
C GLU A 35 18.50 -50.41 -21.63
N ARG A 36 17.48 -50.76 -22.43
CA ARG A 36 16.41 -49.82 -22.83
C ARG A 36 15.49 -49.41 -21.69
N ILE A 37 15.17 -50.34 -20.79
CA ILE A 37 14.37 -50.04 -19.58
C ILE A 37 15.18 -49.15 -18.64
N MET A 38 16.46 -49.48 -18.42
CA MET A 38 17.37 -48.63 -17.65
C MET A 38 17.55 -47.26 -18.32
N ASP A 39 17.75 -47.22 -19.64
CA ASP A 39 17.90 -45.98 -20.40
C ASP A 39 16.62 -45.14 -20.31
N ALA A 40 15.43 -45.74 -20.42
CA ALA A 40 14.16 -45.06 -20.22
C ALA A 40 13.99 -44.54 -18.79
N ASP A 41 14.36 -45.31 -17.76
CA ASP A 41 14.32 -44.89 -16.36
C ASP A 41 15.30 -43.74 -16.09
N TYR A 42 16.50 -43.78 -16.67
CA TYR A 42 17.52 -42.73 -16.52
C TYR A 42 17.30 -41.51 -17.45
N HIS A 43 16.59 -41.65 -18.58
CA HIS A 43 16.34 -40.58 -19.55
C HIS A 43 14.93 -39.99 -19.50
N SER A 44 13.98 -40.61 -18.81
CA SER A 44 12.66 -40.01 -18.49
C SER A 44 12.80 -38.67 -17.75
N CYS A 45 13.94 -38.45 -17.10
CA CYS A 45 14.27 -37.17 -16.49
C CYS A 45 14.57 -36.02 -17.46
N ARG A 46 14.79 -36.30 -18.74
CA ARG A 46 15.09 -35.28 -19.77
C ARG A 46 13.85 -34.73 -20.47
N SER A 47 12.68 -35.32 -20.27
CA SER A 47 11.45 -34.97 -20.99
C SER A 47 10.63 -33.86 -20.32
N CYS A 48 11.02 -33.44 -19.11
CA CYS A 48 10.43 -32.30 -18.41
C CYS A 48 10.53 -31.02 -19.25
N LYS A 49 9.39 -30.55 -19.77
CA LYS A 49 9.29 -29.26 -20.45
C LYS A 49 9.45 -28.13 -19.44
N ALA A 50 9.81 -26.93 -19.90
CA ALA A 50 9.72 -25.75 -19.05
C ALA A 50 8.26 -25.58 -18.57
N PRO A 51 8.04 -25.26 -17.28
CA PRO A 51 6.68 -24.98 -16.80
C PRO A 51 6.15 -23.73 -17.49
N GLU A 52 4.83 -23.63 -17.65
CA GLU A 52 4.20 -22.42 -18.15
C GLU A 52 4.40 -21.30 -17.13
N ILE A 53 4.91 -20.15 -17.58
CA ILE A 53 5.07 -18.97 -16.73
C ILE A 53 3.88 -18.06 -16.97
N SER A 54 3.07 -17.82 -15.94
CA SER A 54 1.87 -16.98 -16.06
C SER A 54 1.50 -16.30 -14.74
N ILE A 55 1.20 -15.00 -14.83
CA ILE A 55 0.71 -14.19 -13.71
C ILE A 55 -0.59 -14.72 -13.07
N ASP A 56 -1.34 -15.59 -13.76
CA ASP A 56 -2.58 -16.19 -13.24
C ASP A 56 -2.33 -17.19 -12.11
N ALA A 57 -1.10 -17.72 -12.01
CA ALA A 57 -0.67 -18.56 -10.91
C ALA A 57 -0.43 -17.77 -9.61
N CYS A 58 -0.49 -16.43 -9.66
CA CYS A 58 -0.23 -15.55 -8.53
C CYS A 58 -1.32 -15.65 -7.43
N SER A 59 -0.89 -15.59 -6.17
CA SER A 59 -1.77 -15.55 -5.00
C SER A 59 -2.09 -14.11 -4.59
N ILE A 60 -3.25 -13.91 -3.94
CA ILE A 60 -3.55 -12.68 -3.19
C ILE A 60 -2.49 -12.50 -2.09
N GLY A 61 -2.05 -11.26 -1.87
CA GLY A 61 -1.00 -10.88 -0.92
C GLY A 61 0.41 -10.88 -1.50
N PHE A 62 0.55 -11.16 -2.81
CA PHE A 62 1.83 -11.25 -3.49
C PHE A 62 1.84 -10.43 -4.78
N GLU A 63 2.96 -9.74 -4.99
CA GLU A 63 3.33 -9.17 -6.27
C GLU A 63 4.04 -10.26 -7.06
N CYS A 64 3.66 -10.42 -8.33
CA CYS A 64 4.21 -11.44 -9.19
C CYS A 64 4.73 -10.82 -10.48
N ASP A 65 5.78 -11.41 -11.03
CA ASP A 65 6.47 -10.91 -12.21
C ASP A 65 7.01 -12.09 -13.02
N GLU A 66 6.72 -12.10 -14.32
CA GLU A 66 7.15 -13.14 -15.26
C GLU A 66 8.62 -12.98 -15.66
N GLU A 67 9.22 -11.80 -15.45
CA GLU A 67 10.63 -11.53 -15.73
C GLU A 67 11.55 -11.99 -14.60
N TRP A 68 11.01 -12.29 -13.41
CA TRP A 68 11.80 -12.78 -12.29
C TRP A 68 12.35 -14.18 -12.56
N ALA A 69 13.66 -14.33 -12.38
CA ALA A 69 14.38 -15.53 -12.78
C ALA A 69 13.91 -16.79 -12.04
N ILE A 70 13.55 -17.81 -12.81
CA ILE A 70 13.33 -19.18 -12.35
C ILE A 70 14.59 -20.00 -12.63
N PHE A 71 15.10 -20.65 -11.60
CA PHE A 71 16.26 -21.53 -11.69
C PHE A 71 15.82 -22.99 -11.61
N THR A 72 16.31 -23.79 -12.55
CA THR A 72 16.13 -25.24 -12.59
C THR A 72 17.41 -25.94 -12.15
N ASN A 73 17.27 -26.97 -11.30
CA ASN A 73 18.35 -27.84 -10.89
C ASN A 73 17.99 -29.28 -11.26
N THR A 74 18.94 -30.02 -11.80
CA THR A 74 18.82 -31.47 -11.97
C THR A 74 19.05 -32.16 -10.63
N LEU A 75 18.14 -33.04 -10.23
CA LEU A 75 18.29 -33.86 -9.04
C LEU A 75 19.03 -35.16 -9.43
N SER A 76 19.89 -35.67 -8.54
CA SER A 76 20.46 -37.02 -8.74
C SER A 76 19.34 -38.05 -8.68
N ALA A 77 19.41 -39.07 -9.54
CA ALA A 77 18.36 -40.08 -9.77
C ALA A 77 18.02 -40.97 -8.56
N SER A 78 18.47 -40.65 -7.34
CA SER A 78 18.60 -41.62 -6.26
C SER A 78 17.59 -41.56 -5.13
N ASP A 79 16.54 -40.74 -5.12
CA ASP A 79 15.66 -40.75 -3.93
C ASP A 79 14.13 -40.71 -4.14
N ASP A 80 13.54 -40.21 -5.24
CA ASP A 80 12.05 -40.05 -5.29
C ASP A 80 11.45 -39.93 -6.73
N CYS A 81 12.06 -40.49 -7.78
CA CYS A 81 11.59 -40.31 -9.19
C CYS A 81 11.39 -38.83 -9.60
N SER A 82 12.11 -37.91 -8.95
CA SER A 82 12.05 -36.47 -9.21
C SER A 82 13.31 -36.06 -9.96
N CYS A 83 13.14 -35.53 -11.16
CA CYS A 83 14.21 -35.37 -12.14
C CYS A 83 14.77 -33.96 -12.19
N LEU A 84 13.86 -32.97 -12.16
CA LEU A 84 14.19 -31.56 -12.12
C LEU A 84 13.46 -30.90 -10.97
N GLN A 85 14.07 -29.85 -10.43
CA GLN A 85 13.45 -28.97 -9.47
C GLN A 85 13.54 -27.54 -9.98
N ALA A 86 12.44 -26.79 -9.94
CA ALA A 86 12.46 -25.35 -10.23
C ALA A 86 12.15 -24.53 -8.98
N ARG A 87 12.81 -23.37 -8.86
CA ARG A 87 12.64 -22.40 -7.77
C ARG A 87 12.87 -20.98 -8.29
N CYS A 88 12.28 -20.00 -7.62
CA CYS A 88 12.53 -18.60 -7.90
C CYS A 88 13.86 -18.11 -7.29
N GLY A 89 14.42 -17.04 -7.87
CA GLY A 89 15.68 -16.44 -7.46
C GLY A 89 15.59 -15.50 -6.25
N GLY A 90 16.73 -15.32 -5.56
CA GLY A 90 16.87 -14.27 -4.55
C GLY A 90 15.92 -14.43 -3.37
N ASN A 91 15.15 -13.38 -3.07
CA ASN A 91 14.17 -13.32 -1.97
C ASN A 91 12.73 -13.53 -2.44
N THR A 92 12.53 -14.06 -3.66
CA THR A 92 11.21 -14.37 -4.21
C THR A 92 10.84 -15.83 -3.94
N GLN A 93 9.55 -16.11 -3.89
CA GLN A 93 8.97 -17.43 -3.73
C GLN A 93 8.27 -17.84 -5.03
N MET A 94 7.99 -19.14 -5.19
CA MET A 94 7.26 -19.60 -6.36
C MET A 94 5.77 -19.67 -6.02
N ALA A 95 4.92 -19.09 -6.86
CA ALA A 95 3.49 -19.30 -6.84
C ALA A 95 3.14 -20.34 -7.91
N ALA A 96 2.33 -21.33 -7.55
CA ALA A 96 1.83 -22.36 -8.45
C ALA A 96 0.35 -22.57 -8.15
N ASP A 97 -0.50 -22.45 -9.16
CA ASP A 97 -1.97 -22.54 -9.04
C ASP A 97 -2.54 -21.74 -7.85
N ARG A 98 -2.08 -20.49 -7.69
CA ARG A 98 -2.48 -19.55 -6.63
C ARG A 98 -2.06 -19.95 -5.21
N ALA A 99 -1.15 -20.91 -5.07
CA ALA A 99 -0.54 -21.28 -3.80
C ALA A 99 0.96 -20.95 -3.79
N ILE A 100 1.46 -20.43 -2.67
CA ILE A 100 2.90 -20.19 -2.50
C ILE A 100 3.58 -21.50 -2.12
N VAL A 101 4.59 -21.85 -2.91
CA VAL A 101 5.38 -23.07 -2.78
C VAL A 101 6.86 -22.71 -2.76
N SER A 102 7.65 -23.50 -2.04
CA SER A 102 9.11 -23.30 -2.01
C SER A 102 9.79 -23.71 -3.31
N LYS A 103 9.17 -24.64 -4.05
CA LYS A 103 9.68 -25.25 -5.27
C LYS A 103 8.60 -26.10 -5.92
N ILE A 104 8.79 -26.39 -7.20
CA ILE A 104 8.09 -27.45 -7.94
C ILE A 104 9.09 -28.54 -8.34
N ARG A 105 8.61 -29.76 -8.54
CA ARG A 105 9.42 -30.90 -8.98
C ARG A 105 8.81 -31.50 -10.23
N CYS A 106 9.64 -31.86 -11.20
CA CYS A 106 9.18 -32.63 -12.34
C CYS A 106 9.36 -34.12 -12.07
N ASN A 107 8.31 -34.90 -12.33
CA ASN A 107 8.30 -36.37 -12.19
C ASN A 107 8.66 -37.08 -13.52
N ASN A 108 8.70 -38.41 -13.48
CA ASN A 108 8.96 -39.26 -14.65
C ASN A 108 7.89 -39.15 -15.75
N ASN A 109 6.69 -38.62 -15.45
CA ASN A 109 5.63 -38.37 -16.43
C ASN A 109 5.78 -37.01 -17.14
N SER A 110 6.90 -36.31 -16.94
CA SER A 110 7.13 -34.95 -17.47
C SER A 110 6.15 -33.89 -16.93
N GLU A 111 5.52 -34.15 -15.80
CA GLU A 111 4.59 -33.24 -15.14
C GLU A 111 5.28 -32.52 -14.00
N TRP A 112 5.03 -31.21 -13.89
CA TRP A 112 5.43 -30.43 -12.74
C TRP A 112 4.45 -30.65 -11.61
N ILE A 113 4.96 -30.92 -10.41
CA ILE A 113 4.18 -31.18 -9.22
C ILE A 113 4.61 -30.22 -8.11
N ALA A 114 3.62 -29.67 -7.40
CA ALA A 114 3.82 -28.99 -6.14
C ALA A 114 2.81 -29.51 -5.11
N ASN A 115 3.28 -29.77 -3.88
CA ASN A 115 2.44 -30.29 -2.78
C ASN A 115 1.60 -31.53 -3.16
N GLY A 116 2.09 -32.38 -4.07
CA GLY A 116 1.42 -33.60 -4.52
C GLY A 116 0.37 -33.42 -5.63
N ALA A 117 0.15 -32.19 -6.12
CA ALA A 117 -0.72 -31.92 -7.25
C ALA A 117 0.08 -31.50 -8.49
N VAL A 118 -0.40 -31.89 -9.67
CA VAL A 118 0.15 -31.40 -10.95
C VAL A 118 -0.16 -29.91 -11.06
N VAL A 119 0.87 -29.13 -11.41
CA VAL A 119 0.75 -27.68 -11.60
C VAL A 119 0.77 -27.33 -13.08
N VAL A 120 -0.10 -26.41 -13.47
CA VAL A 120 -0.22 -25.99 -14.87
C VAL A 120 0.66 -24.78 -15.13
N ALA A 121 0.57 -23.78 -14.25
CA ALA A 121 1.30 -22.52 -14.39
C ALA A 121 2.01 -22.14 -13.10
N VAL A 122 3.15 -21.47 -13.25
CA VAL A 122 3.97 -20.97 -12.15
C VAL A 122 4.37 -19.52 -12.40
N VAL A 123 4.64 -18.78 -11.35
CA VAL A 123 5.24 -17.44 -11.45
C VAL A 123 6.05 -17.16 -10.20
N CYS A 124 7.05 -16.29 -10.28
CA CYS A 124 7.72 -15.82 -9.09
C CYS A 124 6.91 -14.73 -8.41
N ALA A 125 6.91 -14.78 -7.09
CA ALA A 125 6.02 -14.03 -6.23
C ALA A 125 6.80 -13.48 -5.02
N LYS A 126 6.44 -12.29 -4.56
CA LYS A 126 7.04 -11.67 -3.38
C LYS A 126 5.94 -10.98 -2.58
N GLY A 127 5.94 -11.16 -1.27
CA GLY A 127 4.86 -10.66 -0.42
C GLY A 127 4.73 -9.14 -0.52
N CYS A 128 3.49 -8.66 -0.63
CA CYS A 128 3.13 -7.24 -0.70
C CYS A 128 1.89 -6.91 0.17
N ASP A 129 1.53 -7.79 1.10
CA ASP A 129 0.43 -7.59 2.05
C ASP A 129 0.87 -6.72 3.26
N ARG A 130 0.01 -6.62 4.27
CA ARG A 130 0.24 -5.89 5.52
C ARG A 130 1.60 -6.24 6.13
N GLY A 131 2.32 -5.19 6.56
CA GLY A 131 3.61 -5.31 7.21
C GLY A 131 4.80 -5.27 6.26
N VAL A 132 4.58 -5.34 4.93
CA VAL A 132 5.63 -5.12 3.94
C VAL A 132 5.93 -3.63 3.81
N CYS A 133 4.92 -2.82 3.47
CA CYS A 133 5.05 -1.36 3.44
C CYS A 133 4.79 -0.75 4.82
N LYS A 134 5.50 0.34 5.14
CA LYS A 134 5.40 1.00 6.44
C LYS A 134 4.20 1.94 6.47
N ALA A 135 3.26 1.68 7.38
CA ALA A 135 2.04 2.50 7.56
C ALA A 135 2.28 3.82 8.31
N ARG A 136 3.39 3.93 9.05
CA ARG A 136 3.72 5.09 9.89
C ARG A 136 5.21 5.34 9.91
N TYR A 137 5.59 6.61 9.92
CA TYR A 137 6.94 7.05 10.27
C TYR A 137 7.00 7.48 11.75
N PRO A 138 7.88 6.91 12.59
CA PRO A 138 7.84 7.14 14.04
C PRO A 138 8.16 8.57 14.50
N ARG A 139 8.93 9.34 13.73
CA ARG A 139 9.45 10.66 14.17
C ARG A 139 8.68 11.87 13.61
N VAL A 140 7.58 11.63 12.92
CA VAL A 140 6.76 12.70 12.33
C VAL A 140 5.79 13.23 13.38
N SER A 141 5.64 14.57 13.41
CA SER A 141 4.69 15.22 14.31
C SER A 141 3.25 14.81 13.97
N SER A 142 2.50 14.39 14.98
CA SER A 142 1.08 14.03 14.83
C SER A 142 0.18 15.23 14.55
N SER A 143 0.70 16.46 14.65
CA SER A 143 -0.05 17.68 14.34
C SER A 143 -0.14 17.98 12.84
N GLU A 144 0.80 17.45 12.05
CA GLU A 144 0.91 17.73 10.61
C GLU A 144 0.43 16.56 9.76
N PHE A 145 0.57 15.33 10.30
CA PHE A 145 0.25 14.10 9.59
C PHE A 145 -0.43 13.10 10.50
N SER A 146 -1.36 12.34 9.94
CA SER A 146 -2.00 11.19 10.57
C SER A 146 -1.52 9.88 9.94
N THR A 147 -1.78 8.77 10.62
CA THR A 147 -1.32 7.46 10.17
C THR A 147 -2.11 7.01 8.94
N LEU A 148 -1.45 6.38 7.98
CA LEU A 148 -2.09 5.81 6.80
C LEU A 148 -3.02 4.66 7.21
N ASN A 149 -4.28 4.68 6.73
CA ASN A 149 -5.19 3.56 6.95
C ASN A 149 -4.85 2.44 5.96
N VAL A 150 -4.29 1.33 6.45
CA VAL A 150 -3.84 0.23 5.59
C VAL A 150 -4.85 -0.92 5.57
N TYR A 151 -5.33 -1.26 4.38
CA TYR A 151 -6.19 -2.40 4.10
C TYR A 151 -5.35 -3.58 3.58
N PRO A 152 -5.68 -4.82 3.97
CA PRO A 152 -4.97 -5.98 3.48
C PRO A 152 -5.28 -6.20 1.99
N SER A 153 -4.47 -7.01 1.33
CA SER A 153 -4.79 -7.47 -0.02
C SER A 153 -6.11 -8.25 -0.06
N ASP A 154 -6.86 -8.10 -1.15
CA ASP A 154 -8.12 -8.79 -1.40
C ASP A 154 -8.25 -9.18 -2.89
N VAL A 155 -9.47 -9.48 -3.33
CA VAL A 155 -9.76 -9.90 -4.71
C VAL A 155 -9.65 -8.76 -5.72
N ASP A 156 -9.84 -7.52 -5.28
CA ASP A 156 -9.81 -6.32 -6.13
C ASP A 156 -8.40 -5.73 -6.17
N SER A 157 -7.65 -5.85 -5.07
CA SER A 157 -6.24 -5.47 -4.97
C SER A 157 -5.38 -6.62 -4.45
N LYS A 158 -4.54 -7.19 -5.34
CA LYS A 158 -3.62 -8.28 -5.00
C LYS A 158 -2.60 -7.92 -3.91
N CYS A 159 -2.35 -6.63 -3.67
CA CYS A 159 -1.45 -6.12 -2.64
C CYS A 159 -2.19 -5.22 -1.64
N ALA A 160 -1.57 -4.97 -0.48
CA ALA A 160 -2.15 -4.07 0.52
C ALA A 160 -2.30 -2.65 -0.03
N THR A 161 -3.40 -1.98 0.32
CA THR A 161 -3.67 -0.59 -0.08
C THR A 161 -3.64 0.33 1.14
N GLY A 162 -3.25 1.57 0.93
CA GLY A 162 -3.29 2.63 1.94
C GLY A 162 -4.23 3.74 1.52
N HIS A 163 -5.08 4.22 2.42
CA HIS A 163 -6.08 5.25 2.15
C HIS A 163 -6.00 6.43 3.10
N CYS A 164 -6.31 7.63 2.58
CA CYS A 164 -6.46 8.86 3.36
C CYS A 164 -7.59 9.73 2.80
N ASP A 165 -8.46 10.22 3.69
CA ASP A 165 -9.61 11.05 3.30
C ASP A 165 -9.19 12.45 2.79
N ASN A 166 -8.15 13.02 3.39
CA ASN A 166 -7.65 14.39 3.14
C ASN A 166 -6.39 14.43 2.26
N GLY A 167 -6.20 13.40 1.45
CA GLY A 167 -5.03 13.25 0.62
C GLY A 167 -3.80 12.76 1.39
N LEU A 168 -2.73 12.55 0.62
CA LEU A 168 -1.52 11.90 1.09
C LEU A 168 -0.34 12.89 1.13
N ALA A 169 0.67 12.52 1.90
CA ALA A 169 2.00 13.14 1.85
C ALA A 169 3.07 12.05 1.77
N ALA A 170 4.00 12.21 0.84
CA ALA A 170 5.20 11.39 0.77
C ALA A 170 6.31 12.04 1.60
N LEU A 171 6.92 11.25 2.47
CA LEU A 171 7.94 11.71 3.41
C LEU A 171 9.33 11.19 3.01
N ASN A 172 10.34 12.00 3.31
CA ASN A 172 11.73 11.58 3.20
C ASN A 172 12.10 10.58 4.30
N ALA A 173 13.26 9.93 4.14
CA ALA A 173 13.74 8.95 5.11
C ALA A 173 14.06 9.53 6.50
N ASP A 174 14.18 10.85 6.63
CA ASP A 174 14.36 11.58 7.90
C ASP A 174 13.03 12.02 8.54
N GLY A 175 11.90 11.78 7.88
CA GLY A 175 10.57 12.16 8.33
C GLY A 175 10.13 13.57 7.90
N THR A 176 10.95 14.31 7.16
CA THR A 176 10.54 15.60 6.59
C THR A 176 9.57 15.41 5.41
N LEU A 177 8.74 16.42 5.14
CA LEU A 177 7.87 16.42 3.97
C LEU A 177 8.73 16.40 2.70
N GLY A 178 8.61 15.32 1.92
CA GLY A 178 9.22 15.23 0.60
C GLY A 178 8.32 15.84 -0.46
N ARG A 179 7.05 15.42 -0.48
CA ARG A 179 6.07 15.88 -1.47
C ARG A 179 4.63 15.78 -0.96
N GLN A 180 3.87 16.84 -1.18
CA GLN A 180 2.44 16.88 -0.97
C GLN A 180 1.69 16.16 -2.11
N LEU A 181 0.69 15.33 -1.79
CA LEU A 181 -0.09 14.52 -2.73
C LEU A 181 -1.60 14.68 -2.47
N ASP A 182 -2.08 15.92 -2.38
CA ASP A 182 -3.47 16.22 -1.94
C ASP A 182 -4.56 15.58 -2.79
N ALA A 183 -4.32 15.39 -4.09
CA ALA A 183 -5.25 14.77 -5.02
C ALA A 183 -5.21 13.22 -4.99
N VAL A 184 -4.20 12.62 -4.36
CA VAL A 184 -4.06 11.18 -4.27
C VAL A 184 -4.61 10.74 -2.91
N LYS A 185 -5.64 9.89 -2.93
CA LYS A 185 -6.26 9.36 -1.72
C LYS A 185 -5.91 7.91 -1.43
N GLU A 186 -5.34 7.22 -2.41
CA GLU A 186 -5.04 5.81 -2.33
C GLU A 186 -3.66 5.49 -2.92
N VAL A 187 -2.95 4.58 -2.27
CA VAL A 187 -1.66 4.03 -2.68
C VAL A 187 -1.68 2.51 -2.58
N THR A 188 -0.90 1.84 -3.42
CA THR A 188 -0.73 0.38 -3.38
C THR A 188 0.67 0.02 -2.90
N CYS A 189 0.79 -0.97 -2.01
CA CYS A 189 2.07 -1.47 -1.54
C CYS A 189 2.73 -2.35 -2.60
N SER A 190 4.01 -2.12 -2.89
CA SER A 190 4.84 -3.06 -3.64
C SER A 190 5.60 -3.99 -2.72
N SER A 191 6.05 -5.12 -3.26
CA SER A 191 6.85 -6.11 -2.56
C SER A 191 8.25 -5.61 -2.17
N ASP A 192 8.69 -4.47 -2.69
CA ASP A 192 9.91 -3.77 -2.26
C ASP A 192 9.70 -2.90 -1.01
N GLY A 193 8.50 -2.90 -0.43
CA GLY A 193 8.17 -2.09 0.74
C GLY A 193 7.94 -0.62 0.40
N MET A 194 7.64 -0.32 -0.86
CA MET A 194 7.34 1.03 -1.34
C MET A 194 5.85 1.18 -1.57
N TRP A 195 5.28 2.31 -1.14
CA TRP A 195 3.96 2.73 -1.57
C TRP A 195 4.04 3.32 -2.98
N THR A 196 3.12 2.95 -3.84
CA THR A 196 3.07 3.33 -5.26
C THR A 196 1.74 4.01 -5.60
N TRP A 197 1.79 4.99 -6.51
CA TRP A 197 0.62 5.68 -7.04
C TRP A 197 0.89 6.18 -8.46
N ASN A 198 -0.14 6.71 -9.11
CA ASN A 198 -0.01 7.33 -10.43
C ASN A 198 0.92 8.56 -10.36
N GLY A 199 2.16 8.36 -10.79
CA GLY A 199 3.18 9.42 -10.85
C GLY A 199 4.25 9.37 -9.77
N GLY A 200 4.37 8.26 -9.01
CA GLY A 200 5.53 8.07 -8.15
C GLY A 200 5.46 6.88 -7.19
N SER A 201 6.51 6.76 -6.39
CA SER A 201 6.59 5.83 -5.27
C SER A 201 7.38 6.44 -4.10
N SER A 202 7.12 5.97 -2.89
CA SER A 202 7.84 6.36 -1.67
C SER A 202 7.82 5.25 -0.62
N ALA A 203 8.90 5.13 0.15
CA ALA A 203 8.97 4.21 1.28
C ALA A 203 8.06 4.63 2.44
N TYR A 204 7.73 5.93 2.50
CA TYR A 204 6.96 6.53 3.59
C TYR A 204 5.87 7.42 3.01
N VAL A 205 4.63 7.05 3.30
CA VAL A 205 3.44 7.81 2.96
C VAL A 205 2.58 7.93 4.21
N MET A 206 2.08 9.12 4.47
CA MET A 206 1.18 9.42 5.59
C MET A 206 -0.04 10.18 5.10
N CYS A 207 -1.09 10.20 5.91
CA CYS A 207 -2.24 11.04 5.64
C CYS A 207 -1.91 12.48 6.04
N ASN A 208 -2.36 13.43 5.24
CA ASN A 208 -2.43 14.81 5.71
C ASN A 208 -3.29 14.85 6.98
N ALA A 209 -2.89 15.66 7.96
CA ALA A 209 -3.80 15.98 9.05
C ALA A 209 -5.13 16.49 8.45
N GLU A 210 -6.25 16.12 9.08
CA GLU A 210 -7.51 16.85 8.83
C GLU A 210 -7.20 18.33 8.90
N GLU A 211 -7.67 19.10 7.91
CA GLU A 211 -7.59 20.56 8.01
C GLU A 211 -8.17 20.90 9.38
N VAL A 212 -7.28 21.29 10.30
CA VAL A 212 -7.71 21.87 11.56
C VAL A 212 -8.39 23.13 11.10
N SER A 213 -9.73 23.11 11.01
CA SER A 213 -10.52 24.30 10.75
C SER A 213 -9.92 25.36 11.67
N SER A 214 -9.33 26.39 11.09
CA SER A 214 -8.40 27.33 11.73
C SER A 214 -9.04 28.21 12.82
N CYS A 215 -10.17 27.76 13.34
CA CYS A 215 -10.98 28.39 14.33
C CYS A 215 -10.54 27.83 15.66
N PHE A 216 -9.53 28.50 16.22
CA PHE A 216 -9.09 28.30 17.58
C PHE A 216 -10.27 28.48 18.54
N ASP A 217 -10.22 27.83 19.71
CA ASP A 217 -11.11 28.17 20.81
C ASP A 217 -10.82 29.61 21.23
N CYS A 218 -11.67 30.56 20.81
CA CYS A 218 -11.52 31.94 21.25
C CYS A 218 -11.73 32.06 22.76
N ALA A 219 -11.00 32.99 23.37
CA ALA A 219 -11.12 33.28 24.80
C ALA A 219 -12.59 33.58 25.19
N PRO A 220 -13.04 33.20 26.39
CA PRO A 220 -14.36 33.58 26.88
C PRO A 220 -14.55 35.10 26.86
N ILE A 221 -15.65 35.59 26.30
CA ILE A 221 -16.04 37.00 26.43
C ILE A 221 -16.76 37.19 27.76
N ALA A 222 -16.38 38.22 28.52
CA ALA A 222 -17.12 38.62 29.70
C ALA A 222 -18.36 39.45 29.29
N ILE A 223 -19.51 39.12 29.88
CA ILE A 223 -20.78 39.79 29.61
C ILE A 223 -21.23 40.51 30.88
N ASP A 224 -21.38 41.83 30.79
CA ASP A 224 -21.93 42.68 31.84
C ASP A 224 -23.36 43.09 31.50
N THR A 225 -24.28 42.97 32.45
CA THR A 225 -25.63 43.54 32.36
C THR A 225 -25.77 44.68 33.37
N VAL A 226 -26.10 45.88 32.92
CA VAL A 226 -26.20 47.09 33.75
C VAL A 226 -27.60 47.69 33.64
N ARG A 227 -28.30 47.75 34.78
CA ARG A 227 -29.67 48.29 34.90
C ARG A 227 -29.63 49.77 35.28
N ARG A 228 -30.38 50.63 34.56
CA ARG A 228 -30.49 52.07 34.85
C ARG A 228 -31.66 52.40 35.79
N GLN A 229 -32.78 51.64 35.80
CA GLN A 229 -33.91 51.85 36.74
C GLN A 229 -34.56 50.55 37.27
N ASN A 230 -35.47 50.67 38.26
CA ASN A 230 -36.19 49.55 38.87
C ASN A 230 -37.30 48.99 37.95
N GLY A 231 -36.97 48.07 37.04
CA GLY A 231 -37.93 47.34 36.18
C GLY A 231 -37.35 46.04 35.64
N ALA A 232 -38.18 44.99 35.44
CA ALA A 232 -37.84 43.56 35.22
C ALA A 232 -36.50 43.22 34.53
N ASP A 233 -35.83 42.16 34.98
CA ASP A 233 -34.51 41.75 34.47
C ASP A 233 -34.60 41.32 33.00
N PRO A 234 -33.74 41.85 32.12
CA PRO A 234 -33.72 41.45 30.73
C PRO A 234 -32.99 40.13 30.52
N ASP A 235 -33.33 39.49 29.40
CA ASP A 235 -32.73 38.25 28.92
C ASP A 235 -31.52 38.60 28.05
N GLY A 236 -30.35 38.78 28.68
CA GLY A 236 -29.08 38.88 27.98
C GLY A 236 -28.64 37.48 27.55
N ARG A 237 -28.82 37.12 26.28
CA ARG A 237 -28.48 35.77 25.78
C ARG A 237 -27.36 35.80 24.76
N LEU A 238 -26.39 34.91 25.00
CA LEU A 238 -25.36 34.56 24.03
C LEU A 238 -25.87 33.39 23.17
N VAL A 239 -25.90 33.56 21.86
CA VAL A 239 -26.12 32.46 20.91
C VAL A 239 -24.82 32.26 20.15
N ILE A 240 -24.20 31.09 20.34
CA ILE A 240 -23.04 30.68 19.56
C ILE A 240 -23.58 29.89 18.38
N ASN A 241 -23.30 30.36 17.17
CA ASN A 241 -23.69 29.66 15.95
C ASN A 241 -22.51 28.80 15.47
N ASP A 242 -22.64 27.49 15.64
CA ASP A 242 -21.62 26.48 15.28
C ASP A 242 -21.63 26.12 13.78
N ASN A 243 -22.54 26.68 12.98
CA ASN A 243 -22.70 26.34 11.55
C ASN A 243 -21.88 27.23 10.59
N ALA A 244 -21.03 28.12 11.11
CA ALA A 244 -20.12 28.95 10.32
C ALA A 244 -18.69 28.38 10.39
N PRO A 245 -17.82 28.61 9.38
CA PRO A 245 -16.47 28.06 9.36
C PRO A 245 -15.69 28.37 10.64
N CYS A 246 -15.92 29.53 11.26
CA CYS A 246 -15.55 29.84 12.65
C CYS A 246 -16.78 30.23 13.49
N ARG A 247 -16.74 29.95 14.80
CA ARG A 247 -17.80 30.31 15.77
C ARG A 247 -18.20 31.78 15.58
N LYS A 248 -19.48 32.01 15.33
CA LYS A 248 -20.08 33.36 15.34
C LYS A 248 -20.77 33.57 16.68
N LEU A 249 -20.61 34.78 17.20
CA LEU A 249 -21.22 35.20 18.45
C LEU A 249 -22.35 36.17 18.15
N GLU A 250 -23.57 35.76 18.47
CA GLU A 250 -24.76 36.61 18.48
C GLU A 250 -25.07 36.99 19.94
N PHE A 251 -25.17 38.28 20.21
CA PHE A 251 -25.52 38.79 21.54
C PHE A 251 -26.82 39.60 21.44
N ILE A 252 -27.80 39.20 22.23
CA ILE A 252 -29.12 39.83 22.29
C ILE A 252 -29.23 40.56 23.63
N CYS A 253 -29.49 41.87 23.56
CA CYS A 253 -29.79 42.72 24.71
C CYS A 253 -31.23 43.19 24.59
N GLY A 254 -32.13 42.56 25.35
CA GLY A 254 -33.54 42.90 25.38
C GLY A 254 -33.88 43.93 26.47
N GLY A 255 -35.01 44.61 26.32
CA GLY A 255 -35.49 45.63 27.28
C GLY A 255 -35.94 46.94 26.62
N LEU A 256 -36.72 47.74 27.35
CA LEU A 256 -37.00 49.12 26.91
C LEU A 256 -35.70 49.94 27.02
N ASN A 257 -35.37 50.68 25.95
CA ASN A 257 -34.14 51.46 25.85
C ASN A 257 -32.85 50.65 26.09
N SER A 258 -32.84 49.38 25.68
CA SER A 258 -31.63 48.55 25.69
C SER A 258 -30.58 49.09 24.72
N GLU A 259 -29.33 49.08 25.16
CA GLU A 259 -28.15 49.55 24.45
C GLU A 259 -27.01 48.55 24.67
N ILE A 260 -26.33 48.17 23.58
CA ILE A 260 -25.12 47.34 23.65
C ILE A 260 -23.90 48.22 23.48
N SER A 261 -22.95 48.08 24.39
CA SER A 261 -21.60 48.63 24.30
C SER A 261 -20.59 47.49 24.38
N TRP A 262 -19.41 47.68 23.78
CA TRP A 262 -18.30 46.73 23.87
C TRP A 262 -17.02 47.46 24.21
N TYR A 263 -16.11 46.74 24.87
CA TYR A 263 -14.79 47.26 25.21
C TYR A 263 -13.71 46.25 24.78
N GLY A 264 -12.71 46.75 24.07
CA GLY A 264 -11.49 46.02 23.79
C GLY A 264 -10.44 46.21 24.89
N ASN A 265 -9.40 45.38 24.88
CA ASN A 265 -8.27 45.49 25.82
C ASN A 265 -7.48 46.82 25.69
N ALA A 266 -7.70 47.57 24.61
CA ALA A 266 -7.16 48.90 24.40
C ALA A 266 -8.31 49.92 24.27
N ALA A 267 -8.84 50.40 25.41
CA ALA A 267 -9.60 51.65 25.66
C ALA A 267 -10.50 52.28 24.55
N GLY A 268 -10.93 51.51 23.55
CA GLY A 268 -11.84 51.95 22.50
C GLY A 268 -13.27 51.66 22.93
N THR A 269 -14.05 52.72 23.09
CA THR A 269 -15.50 52.63 23.19
C THR A 269 -16.07 52.69 21.77
N GLY A 270 -16.79 51.65 21.38
CA GLY A 270 -17.60 51.69 20.16
C GLY A 270 -18.87 52.53 20.37
N PRO A 271 -19.45 53.12 19.32
CA PRO A 271 -20.72 53.82 19.44
C PRO A 271 -21.86 52.85 19.83
N PRO A 272 -22.88 53.34 20.54
CA PRO A 272 -24.09 52.56 20.84
C PRO A 272 -24.71 52.00 19.56
N ILE A 273 -24.98 50.69 19.50
CA ILE A 273 -25.77 50.11 18.41
C ILE A 273 -27.22 50.09 18.86
N GLY A 274 -28.05 50.94 18.25
CA GLY A 274 -29.52 50.85 18.27
C GLY A 274 -30.24 51.35 19.53
N THR A 275 -31.42 51.96 19.33
CA THR A 275 -32.40 52.29 20.39
C THR A 275 -33.77 51.79 19.96
N LEU A 276 -34.02 50.48 20.03
CA LEU A 276 -35.33 49.83 19.84
C LEU A 276 -35.36 48.51 20.62
N LEU A 277 -36.58 47.96 20.86
CA LEU A 277 -36.78 46.64 21.47
C LEU A 277 -35.90 45.60 20.77
N ASP A 278 -34.99 45.00 21.52
CA ASP A 278 -34.01 43.98 21.13
C ASP A 278 -32.93 44.48 20.14
N VAL A 279 -31.75 44.80 20.66
CA VAL A 279 -30.57 45.06 19.85
C VAL A 279 -29.83 43.74 19.60
N LEU A 280 -29.59 43.42 18.32
CA LEU A 280 -28.74 42.31 17.88
C LEU A 280 -27.38 42.85 17.44
N VAL A 281 -26.30 42.33 18.03
CA VAL A 281 -24.97 42.45 17.42
C VAL A 281 -24.71 41.18 16.60
N ASP A 282 -24.66 41.35 15.28
CA ASP A 282 -24.22 40.34 14.32
C ASP A 282 -22.80 40.70 13.83
N GLY A 283 -22.00 39.69 13.49
CA GLY A 283 -20.67 39.88 12.88
C GLY A 283 -19.46 39.86 13.83
N ILE A 284 -19.61 39.41 15.08
CA ILE A 284 -18.45 39.10 15.93
C ILE A 284 -17.94 37.70 15.56
N THR A 285 -16.70 37.64 15.09
CA THR A 285 -16.06 36.42 14.58
C THR A 285 -14.84 36.05 15.40
N CYS A 286 -14.69 34.76 15.67
CA CYS A 286 -13.48 34.22 16.26
C CYS A 286 -12.37 34.17 15.21
N GLN A 287 -11.21 34.74 15.53
CA GLN A 287 -10.06 34.85 14.63
C GLN A 287 -9.00 33.79 14.94
N THR A 288 -8.07 33.61 14.00
CA THR A 288 -6.99 32.61 14.12
C THR A 288 -6.01 32.89 15.27
N ASP A 289 -6.04 34.09 15.84
CA ASP A 289 -5.24 34.47 17.01
C ASP A 289 -5.95 34.15 18.35
N GLY A 290 -7.11 33.48 18.32
CA GLY A 290 -7.90 33.15 19.51
C GLY A 290 -8.66 34.33 20.10
N THR A 291 -8.76 35.46 19.37
CA THR A 291 -9.50 36.65 19.81
C THR A 291 -10.80 36.85 19.02
N TRP A 292 -11.79 37.45 19.67
CA TRP A 292 -13.03 37.87 19.02
C TRP A 292 -12.85 39.23 18.38
N LYS A 293 -13.24 39.40 17.11
CA LYS A 293 -13.19 40.69 16.42
C LYS A 293 -14.53 41.04 15.76
N ASN A 294 -14.87 42.33 15.76
CA ASN A 294 -16.01 42.85 14.97
C ASN A 294 -15.63 42.99 13.49
N ALA A 295 -16.59 43.42 12.66
CA ALA A 295 -16.40 43.66 11.23
C ALA A 295 -15.29 44.69 10.92
N ASP A 296 -15.00 45.61 11.84
CA ASP A 296 -13.94 46.61 11.72
C ASP A 296 -12.56 46.09 12.18
N GLY A 297 -12.46 44.82 12.59
CA GLY A 297 -11.22 44.21 13.07
C GLY A 297 -10.83 44.57 14.51
N VAL A 298 -11.74 45.15 15.29
CA VAL A 298 -11.49 45.52 16.69
C VAL A 298 -11.65 44.30 17.59
N THR A 299 -10.64 44.01 18.41
CA THR A 299 -10.70 42.94 19.41
C THR A 299 -11.70 43.26 20.53
N ILE A 300 -12.64 42.36 20.76
CA ILE A 300 -13.66 42.43 21.81
C ILE A 300 -13.27 41.48 22.95
N ALA A 301 -13.17 42.03 24.16
CA ALA A 301 -12.97 41.24 25.37
C ALA A 301 -14.20 41.28 26.31
N HIS A 302 -14.98 42.36 26.22
CA HIS A 302 -16.16 42.58 27.06
C HIS A 302 -17.35 43.07 26.22
N LEU A 303 -18.53 42.49 26.48
CA LEU A 303 -19.82 42.97 26.00
C LEU A 303 -20.62 43.49 27.19
N ARG A 304 -21.27 44.64 27.03
CA ARG A 304 -22.11 45.26 28.05
C ARG A 304 -23.48 45.57 27.48
N CYS A 305 -24.51 45.03 28.11
CA CYS A 305 -25.91 45.36 27.87
C CYS A 305 -26.37 46.36 28.94
N THR A 306 -26.74 47.57 28.52
CA THR A 306 -27.35 48.60 29.39
C THR A 306 -28.81 48.78 29.03
N PHE A 307 -29.69 48.99 30.00
CA PHE A 307 -31.14 49.12 29.76
C PHE A 307 -31.80 49.96 30.86
N ASP A 308 -32.97 50.55 30.57
CA ASP A 308 -33.75 51.36 31.53
C ASP A 308 -34.72 50.51 32.36
#